data_AF-A0A7V2AMM0-F1
#
_entry.id   AF-A0A7V2AMM0-F1
#
_cell.length_a   1.000
_cell.length_b   1.000
_cell.length_c   1.000
_cell.angle_alpha   90.00
_cell.angle_beta   90.00
_cell.angle_gamma   90.00
#
_symmetry.space_group_name_H-M   'P 1'
#
loop_
_entity.id
_entity.type
_entity.pdbx_description
1 polymer ?
#
loop_
_entity_poly.entity_id
_entity_poly.type
_entity_poly.pdbx_seq_one_letter_code
_entity_poly.pdbx_strand_id
1 'polypeptide(L)'
;MTWWRETGFDEIYRYPIIFEKFYILSHEPLYLSRNMPYANIHGHIHHLKYDDKQFFNVSVECIEYTPVNFEQIKEAIIKSAEPEC
;
A
#
# COMPACT_ATOMS: atom_id res chain seq x y z
N MET A 1 4.08 22.02 18.81
CA MET A 1 3.29 21.50 17.67
C MET A 1 3.98 20.25 17.15
N THR A 2 3.25 19.35 16.52
CA THR A 2 3.81 18.12 15.96
C THR A 2 4.24 18.37 14.52
N TRP A 3 5.48 18.03 14.17
CA TRP A 3 6.13 18.35 12.88
C TRP A 3 5.25 18.09 11.64
N TRP A 4 4.45 17.02 11.64
CA TRP A 4 3.61 16.66 10.49
C TRP A 4 2.52 17.67 10.13
N ARG A 5 1.98 18.41 11.12
CA ARG A 5 1.01 19.48 10.83
C ARG A 5 1.67 20.66 10.13
N GLU A 6 2.93 20.93 10.47
CA GLU A 6 3.73 22.00 9.85
C GLU A 6 4.13 21.65 8.42
N THR A 7 4.24 20.36 8.11
CA THR A 7 4.51 19.86 6.75
C THR A 7 3.25 19.63 5.91
N GLY A 8 2.07 20.02 6.43
CA GLY A 8 0.81 20.01 5.68
C GLY A 8 -0.02 18.73 5.81
N PHE A 9 0.33 17.80 6.71
CA PHE A 9 -0.52 16.65 7.01
C PHE A 9 -1.51 16.97 8.12
N ASP A 10 -2.80 16.78 7.84
CA ASP A 10 -3.86 16.94 8.83
C ASP A 10 -3.72 15.91 9.97
N GLU A 11 -3.43 14.67 9.60
CA GLU A 11 -3.34 13.52 10.50
C GLU A 11 -2.27 12.52 10.08
N ILE A 12 -1.71 11.81 11.06
CA ILE A 12 -0.85 10.64 10.87
C ILE A 12 -1.35 9.53 11.79
N TYR A 13 -1.42 8.32 11.25
CA TYR A 13 -1.84 7.14 11.98
C TYR A 13 -0.65 6.24 12.25
N ARG A 14 -0.50 5.82 13.51
CA ARG A 14 0.61 4.95 13.94
C ARG A 14 0.42 3.48 13.54
N TYR A 15 -0.84 3.06 13.40
CA TYR A 15 -1.21 1.67 13.19
C TYR A 15 -1.82 1.47 11.81
N PRO A 16 -1.77 0.24 11.27
CA PRO A 16 -2.45 -0.07 10.02
C PRO A 16 -3.94 0.26 10.06
N ILE A 17 -4.47 0.71 8.92
CA ILE A 17 -5.88 1.04 8.75
C ILE A 17 -6.48 0.14 7.69
N ILE A 18 -7.66 -0.41 7.95
CA ILE A 18 -8.47 -1.05 6.92
C ILE A 18 -9.31 0.05 6.25
N PHE A 19 -9.02 0.32 4.99
CA PHE A 19 -9.72 1.27 4.14
C PHE A 19 -10.56 0.53 3.09
N GLU A 20 -11.73 1.08 2.75
CA GLU A 20 -12.69 0.48 1.82
C GLU A 20 -12.91 -1.04 2.02
N LYS A 21 -12.94 -1.48 3.28
CA LYS A 21 -13.14 -2.86 3.76
C LYS A 21 -12.01 -3.87 3.45
N PHE A 22 -11.23 -3.70 2.40
CA PHE A 22 -10.28 -4.72 1.91
C PHE A 22 -8.83 -4.27 1.81
N TYR A 23 -8.55 -2.97 1.91
CA TYR A 23 -7.20 -2.44 1.71
C TYR A 23 -6.58 -2.12 3.06
N ILE A 24 -5.53 -2.85 3.43
CA ILE A 24 -4.74 -2.56 4.63
C ILE A 24 -3.65 -1.56 4.23
N LEU A 25 -3.78 -0.34 4.73
CA LEU A 25 -2.77 0.71 4.61
C LEU A 25 -1.81 0.58 5.80
N SER A 26 -0.53 0.32 5.55
CA SER A 26 0.49 0.21 6.60
C SER A 26 1.81 0.87 6.18
N HIS A 27 2.64 1.26 7.16
CA HIS A 27 3.99 1.74 6.84
C HIS A 27 4.87 0.60 6.33
N GLU A 28 4.93 -0.49 7.09
CA GLU A 28 5.70 -1.70 6.78
C GLU A 28 4.79 -2.79 6.21
N PRO A 29 5.31 -3.71 5.38
CA PRO A 29 4.55 -4.86 4.91
C PRO A 29 4.08 -5.73 6.09
N LEU A 30 2.85 -6.21 6.02
CA LEU A 30 2.27 -7.11 7.02
C LEU A 30 2.20 -8.53 6.46
N TYR A 31 2.42 -9.54 7.29
CA TYR A 31 2.18 -10.91 6.87
C TYR A 31 0.70 -11.12 6.53
N LEU A 32 0.43 -11.52 5.29
CA LEU A 32 -0.88 -11.94 4.82
C LEU A 32 -0.79 -13.38 4.32
N SER A 33 -1.81 -14.18 4.66
CA SER A 33 -2.03 -15.46 3.99
C SER A 33 -2.74 -15.22 2.66
N ARG A 34 -2.34 -15.95 1.61
CA ARG A 34 -2.97 -15.92 0.27
C ARG A 34 -4.49 -16.11 0.27
N ASN A 35 -5.03 -16.73 1.30
CA ASN A 35 -6.46 -17.00 1.44
C ASN A 35 -7.23 -15.83 2.10
N MET A 36 -6.54 -14.79 2.56
CA MET A 36 -7.19 -13.61 3.14
C MET A 36 -7.73 -12.70 2.03
N PRO A 37 -8.88 -12.03 2.23
CA PRO A 37 -9.47 -11.15 1.23
C PRO A 37 -8.83 -9.75 1.21
N TYR A 38 -7.70 -9.55 1.89
CA TYR A 38 -7.07 -8.25 2.04
C TYR A 38 -5.95 -8.06 1.03
N ALA A 39 -5.78 -6.82 0.59
CA ALA A 39 -4.56 -6.37 -0.05
C ALA A 39 -3.80 -5.44 0.90
N ASN A 40 -2.48 -5.57 0.98
CA ASN A 40 -1.64 -4.70 1.79
C ASN A 40 -0.92 -3.67 0.91
N ILE A 41 -1.26 -2.41 1.10
CA ILE A 41 -0.58 -1.27 0.51
C ILE A 41 0.42 -0.76 1.55
N HIS A 42 1.71 -0.91 1.25
CA HIS A 42 2.78 -0.67 2.21
C HIS A 42 3.96 0.09 1.59
N GLY A 43 4.86 0.62 2.42
CA GLY A 43 6.12 1.19 1.98
C GLY A 43 7.30 0.46 2.62
N HIS A 44 8.23 1.24 3.19
CA HIS A 44 9.35 0.83 4.04
C HIS A 44 10.48 0.03 3.36
N ILE A 45 10.18 -0.87 2.42
CA ILE A 45 11.17 -1.79 1.84
C ILE A 45 11.85 -1.30 0.56
N HIS A 46 11.72 -0.01 0.24
CA HIS A 46 12.36 0.63 -0.91
C HIS A 46 12.02 -0.05 -2.24
N HIS A 47 13.02 -0.50 -3.00
CA HIS A 47 12.90 -1.15 -4.31
C HIS A 47 12.53 -2.64 -4.23
N LEU A 48 12.49 -3.22 -3.03
CA LEU A 48 12.13 -4.62 -2.84
C LEU A 48 10.63 -4.85 -3.06
N LYS A 49 10.28 -6.06 -3.50
CA LYS A 49 8.90 -6.45 -3.77
C LYS A 49 8.61 -7.82 -3.18
N TYR A 50 7.40 -8.00 -2.66
CA TYR A 50 6.86 -9.31 -2.40
C TYR A 50 6.45 -9.95 -3.72
N ASP A 51 6.65 -11.25 -3.85
CA ASP A 51 6.22 -12.05 -5.01
C ASP A 51 4.69 -12.31 -5.03
N ASP A 52 3.97 -11.75 -4.06
CA ASP A 52 2.54 -11.99 -3.89
C ASP A 52 1.70 -10.81 -4.39
N LYS A 53 0.68 -11.14 -5.18
CA LYS A 53 -0.23 -10.21 -5.87
C LYS A 53 -1.06 -9.35 -4.89
N GLN A 54 -1.18 -9.77 -3.63
CA GLN A 54 -1.88 -9.04 -2.58
C GLN A 54 -1.12 -7.83 -2.04
N PHE A 55 0.14 -7.64 -2.44
CA PHE A 55 0.99 -6.56 -1.92
C PHE A 55 1.23 -5.49 -2.97
N PHE A 56 1.12 -4.22 -2.55
CA PHE A 56 1.47 -3.08 -3.38
C PHE A 56 2.43 -2.16 -2.62
N ASN A 57 3.64 -1.99 -3.16
CA ASN A 57 4.68 -1.17 -2.54
C ASN A 57 4.64 0.28 -3.05
N VAL A 58 4.30 1.23 -2.18
CA VAL A 58 4.26 2.68 -2.44
C VAL A 58 5.55 3.41 -2.02
N SER A 59 6.64 2.68 -1.77
CA SER A 59 7.96 3.31 -1.58
C SER A 59 8.31 4.14 -2.81
N VAL A 60 8.90 5.32 -2.62
CA VAL A 60 9.13 6.30 -3.69
C VAL A 60 9.94 5.73 -4.88
N GLU A 61 10.82 4.77 -4.60
CA GLU A 61 11.61 4.05 -5.60
C GLU A 61 10.76 3.13 -6.50
N CYS A 62 9.58 2.73 -6.05
CA CYS A 62 8.63 1.89 -6.77
C CYS A 62 7.55 2.68 -7.53
N ILE A 63 7.38 3.97 -7.21
CA ILE A 63 6.36 4.86 -7.80
C ILE A 63 6.97 6.07 -8.51
N GLU A 64 8.22 5.94 -8.98
CA GLU A 64 8.93 6.96 -9.75
C GLU A 64 8.95 8.34 -9.04
N TYR A 65 9.10 8.32 -7.72
CA TYR A 65 9.11 9.52 -6.86
C TYR A 65 7.88 10.42 -7.04
N THR A 66 6.76 9.86 -7.49
CA THR A 66 5.53 10.57 -7.79
C THR A 66 4.37 9.97 -7.01
N PRO A 67 3.54 10.78 -6.32
CA PRO A 67 2.34 10.27 -5.66
C PRO A 67 1.44 9.51 -6.64
N VAL A 68 1.02 8.31 -6.24
CA VAL A 68 0.13 7.47 -7.04
C VAL A 68 -1.32 7.64 -6.57
N ASN A 69 -2.26 7.69 -7.51
CA ASN A 69 -3.68 7.76 -7.18
C ASN A 69 -4.15 6.40 -6.62
N PHE A 70 -4.99 6.43 -5.58
CA PHE A 70 -5.52 5.22 -4.96
C PHE A 70 -6.28 4.32 -5.95
N GLU A 71 -7.02 4.88 -6.91
CA GLU A 71 -7.71 4.11 -7.95
C GLU A 71 -6.73 3.33 -8.83
N GLN A 72 -5.57 3.92 -9.16
CA GLN A 72 -4.53 3.24 -9.94
C GLN A 72 -3.93 2.06 -9.15
N ILE A 73 -3.78 2.20 -7.83
CA ILE A 73 -3.34 1.10 -6.96
C ILE A 73 -4.38 -0.05 -6.99
N LYS A 74 -5.67 0.29 -6.87
CA LYS A 74 -6.75 -0.72 -6.93
C LYS A 74 -6.75 -1.48 -8.25
N GLU A 75 -6.64 -0.77 -9.38
CA GLU A 75 -6.57 -1.39 -10.70
C GLU A 75 -5.35 -2.32 -10.82
N ALA A 76 -4.19 -1.92 -10.31
CA ALA A 76 -2.98 -2.74 -10.36
C ALA A 76 -3.12 -4.03 -9.55
N ILE A 77 -3.72 -3.96 -8.37
CA ILE A 77 -4.00 -5.13 -7.51
C ILE A 77 -5.04 -6.06 -8.16
N ILE A 78 -6.06 -5.52 -8.82
CA ILE A 78 -7.08 -6.33 -9.50
C ILE A 78 -6.46 -7.04 -10.72
N LYS A 79 -5.73 -6.31 -11.57
CA LYS A 79 -5.05 -6.88 -12.74
C LYS A 79 -4.03 -7.95 -12.36
N SER A 80 -3.32 -7.76 -11.23
CA SER A 80 -2.39 -8.77 -10.76
C SER A 80 -3.15 -10.02 -10.32
N ALA A 81 -4.35 -9.91 -9.73
CA ALA A 81 -5.16 -11.05 -9.28
C ALA A 81 -5.82 -11.87 -10.41
N GLU A 82 -5.91 -11.34 -11.64
CA GLU A 82 -6.46 -12.09 -12.77
C GLU A 82 -5.56 -13.31 -13.13
N PRO A 83 -6.15 -14.48 -13.42
CA PRO A 83 -5.40 -15.61 -13.95
C PRO A 83 -4.90 -15.28 -15.36
N GLU A 84 -3.65 -15.67 -15.69
CA GLU A 84 -3.15 -15.62 -17.07
C GLU A 84 -4.08 -16.47 -17.96
N CYS A 85 -4.53 -15.88 -19.08
CA CYS A 85 -5.44 -16.51 -20.05
C CYS A 85 -4.70 -17.54 -20.91
#